data_AF-A0A832I5G5-F1
#
_entry.id   AF-A0A832I5G5-F1
#
_cell.length_a   1.000
_cell.length_b   1.000
_cell.length_c   1.000
_cell.angle_alpha   90.00
_cell.angle_beta   90.00
_cell.angle_gamma   90.00
#
_symmetry.space_group_name_H-M   'P 1'
#
loop_
_entity.id
_entity.type
_entity.pdbx_description
1 polymer ?
#
loop_
_entity_poly.entity_id
_entity_poly.type
_entity_poly.pdbx_seq_one_letter_code
_entity_poly.pdbx_strand_id
1 'polypeptide(L)'
;MSAPPPVLELHDLDLMVRELSAPGCAARLRRLGFAAPETQALERLRARVAGALDRRWLSHYERAQQRYGRAVVAVRGRVCSGCFVTLPTSASPGAGETLTVCESCGRILYWG
;
A
#
# COMPACT_ATOMS: atom_id res chain seq x y z
N MET A 1 -20.96 0.07 -0.62
CA MET A 1 -19.54 0.06 -0.22
C MET A 1 -18.75 0.61 -1.40
N SER A 2 -18.07 1.74 -1.26
CA SER A 2 -17.21 2.25 -2.34
C SER A 2 -16.05 1.30 -2.59
N ALA A 3 -15.60 1.20 -3.83
CA ALA A 3 -14.40 0.44 -4.18
C ALA A 3 -13.19 1.00 -3.38
N PRO A 4 -12.26 0.13 -2.95
CA PRO A 4 -11.05 0.59 -2.26
C PRO A 4 -10.24 1.51 -3.19
N PRO A 5 -9.58 2.55 -2.65
CA PRO A 5 -8.79 3.44 -3.47
C PRO A 5 -7.65 2.69 -4.19
N PRO A 6 -7.30 3.06 -5.44
CA PRO A 6 -6.32 2.33 -6.25
C PRO A 6 -4.92 2.24 -5.62
N VAL A 7 -4.60 3.11 -4.66
CA VAL A 7 -3.31 3.09 -3.95
C VAL A 7 -3.17 1.88 -3.03
N LEU A 8 -4.29 1.35 -2.52
CA LEU A 8 -4.30 0.10 -1.75
C LEU A 8 -4.01 -1.09 -2.65
N GLU A 9 -4.60 -1.12 -3.85
CA GLU A 9 -4.32 -2.16 -4.84
C GLU A 9 -2.84 -2.15 -5.23
N LEU A 10 -2.24 -0.98 -5.49
CA LEU A 10 -0.80 -0.88 -5.75
C LEU A 10 0.02 -1.40 -4.56
N HIS A 11 -0.40 -1.07 -3.33
CA HIS A 11 0.29 -1.51 -2.13
C HIS A 11 0.27 -3.04 -1.97
N ASP A 12 -0.88 -3.66 -2.18
CA ASP A 12 -1.06 -5.11 -2.07
C ASP A 12 -0.23 -5.83 -3.14
N LEU A 13 -0.20 -5.31 -4.37
CA LEU A 13 0.65 -5.85 -5.44
C LEU A 13 2.14 -5.81 -5.07
N ASP A 14 2.61 -4.71 -4.48
CA ASP A 14 4.01 -4.59 -4.04
C ASP A 14 4.34 -5.57 -2.91
N LEU A 15 3.41 -5.79 -1.98
CA LEU A 15 3.59 -6.79 -0.93
C LEU A 15 3.65 -8.20 -1.53
N MET A 16 2.75 -8.54 -2.45
CA MET A 16 2.73 -9.84 -3.13
C MET A 16 4.01 -10.08 -3.94
N VAL A 17 4.46 -9.10 -4.72
CA VAL A 17 5.70 -9.19 -5.51
C VAL A 17 6.89 -9.42 -4.59
N ARG A 18 6.99 -8.66 -3.49
CA ARG A 18 8.06 -8.82 -2.49
C ARG A 18 8.05 -10.22 -1.87
N GLU A 19 6.88 -10.73 -1.48
CA GLU A 19 6.75 -12.06 -0.89
C GLU A 19 7.13 -13.17 -1.86
N LEU A 20 6.67 -13.11 -3.11
CA LEU A 20 6.97 -14.13 -4.12
C LEU A 20 8.42 -14.08 -4.60
N SER A 21 9.06 -12.91 -4.54
CA SER A 21 10.48 -12.73 -4.84
C SER A 21 11.39 -13.30 -3.75
N ALA A 22 10.87 -13.57 -2.55
CA ALA A 22 11.65 -14.15 -1.47
C ALA A 22 12.08 -15.60 -1.81
N PRO A 23 13.35 -15.97 -1.60
CA PRO A 23 13.87 -17.29 -1.96
C PRO A 23 13.04 -18.43 -1.36
N GLY A 24 12.59 -19.35 -2.22
CA GLY A 24 11.83 -20.53 -1.80
C GLY A 24 10.39 -20.27 -1.36
N CYS A 25 9.90 -19.02 -1.37
CA CYS A 25 8.51 -18.68 -1.02
C CYS A 25 7.52 -19.32 -2.00
N ALA A 26 7.71 -19.11 -3.31
CA ALA A 26 6.86 -19.71 -4.33
C ALA A 26 6.86 -21.25 -4.28
N ALA A 27 8.01 -21.87 -4.00
CA ALA A 27 8.09 -23.32 -3.81
C ALA A 27 7.33 -23.78 -2.56
N ARG A 28 7.41 -23.01 -1.45
CA ARG A 28 6.67 -23.28 -0.22
C ARG A 28 5.16 -23.17 -0.42
N LEU A 29 4.68 -22.13 -1.09
CA LEU A 29 3.26 -21.94 -1.42
C LEU A 29 2.71 -23.12 -2.23
N ARG A 30 3.43 -23.55 -3.27
CA ARG A 30 3.05 -24.71 -4.08
C ARG A 30 2.98 -26.00 -3.27
N ARG A 31 3.94 -26.23 -2.35
CA ARG A 31 3.91 -27.40 -1.45
C ARG A 31 2.70 -27.41 -0.51
N LEU A 32 2.19 -26.24 -0.13
CA LEU A 32 0.98 -26.09 0.68
C LEU A 32 -0.32 -26.17 -0.14
N GLY A 33 -0.23 -26.38 -1.46
CA GLY A 33 -1.39 -26.47 -2.35
C GLY A 33 -1.92 -25.11 -2.84
N PHE A 34 -1.20 -24.01 -2.58
CA PHE A 34 -1.59 -22.69 -3.09
C PHE A 34 -0.98 -22.42 -4.46
N ALA A 35 -1.75 -21.74 -5.32
CA ALA A 35 -1.23 -21.19 -6.56
C ALA A 35 -0.22 -20.07 -6.24
N ALA A 36 0.92 -20.10 -6.94
CA ALA A 36 1.89 -19.01 -6.89
C ALA A 36 1.87 -18.32 -8.27
N PRO A 37 1.25 -17.12 -8.38
CA PRO A 37 1.21 -16.39 -9.64
C PRO A 37 2.63 -16.04 -10.09
N GLU A 38 2.80 -15.90 -11.39
CA GLU A 38 4.09 -15.46 -11.95
C GLU A 38 4.38 -14.01 -11.56
N THR A 39 5.56 -13.77 -10.99
CA THR A 39 6.00 -12.42 -10.59
C THR A 39 5.89 -11.43 -11.75
N GLN A 40 6.20 -11.85 -12.98
CA GLN A 40 6.12 -10.98 -14.15
C GLN A 40 4.68 -10.54 -14.48
N ALA A 41 3.68 -11.40 -14.22
CA ALA A 41 2.27 -11.01 -14.39
C ALA A 41 1.86 -9.96 -13.35
N LEU A 42 2.32 -10.10 -12.11
CA LEU A 42 2.09 -9.13 -11.05
C LEU A 42 2.79 -7.79 -11.33
N GLU A 43 4.01 -7.81 -11.87
CA GLU A 43 4.73 -6.59 -12.26
C GLU A 43 4.01 -5.83 -13.38
N ARG A 44 3.48 -6.53 -14.39
CA ARG A 44 2.64 -5.91 -15.44
C ARG A 44 1.39 -5.27 -14.86
N LEU A 45 0.72 -5.95 -13.95
CA LEU A 45 -0.47 -5.42 -13.27
C LEU A 45 -0.10 -4.20 -12.41
N ARG A 46 0.98 -4.28 -11.64
CA ARG A 46 1.53 -3.18 -10.85
C ARG A 46 1.79 -1.94 -11.71
N ALA A 47 2.45 -2.10 -12.86
CA ALA A 47 2.71 -1.00 -13.78
C ALA A 47 1.42 -0.36 -14.30
N ARG A 48 0.39 -1.16 -14.60
CA ARG A 48 -0.93 -0.66 -15.02
C ARG A 48 -1.62 0.14 -13.92
N VAL A 49 -1.65 -0.35 -12.68
CA VAL A 49 -2.26 0.35 -11.55
C VAL A 49 -1.50 1.65 -11.24
N ALA A 50 -0.16 1.58 -11.22
CA ALA A 50 0.69 2.75 -11.01
C ALA A 50 0.46 3.83 -12.08
N GLY A 51 0.30 3.45 -13.36
CA GLY A 51 0.04 4.38 -14.45
C GLY A 51 -1.34 5.03 -14.43
N ALA A 52 -2.31 4.44 -13.72
CA ALA A 52 -3.67 4.99 -13.57
C ALA A 52 -3.84 5.85 -12.30
N LEU A 53 -2.86 5.87 -11.40
CA LEU A 53 -2.91 6.65 -10.17
C LEU A 53 -2.67 8.14 -10.45
N ASP A 54 -3.36 8.99 -9.68
CA ASP A 54 -3.04 10.40 -9.62
C ASP A 54 -1.57 10.59 -9.19
N ARG A 55 -0.86 11.48 -9.91
CA ARG A 55 0.57 11.71 -9.74
C ARG A 55 0.94 12.11 -8.31
N ARG A 56 0.06 12.81 -7.58
CA ARG A 56 0.25 13.15 -6.17
C ARG A 56 0.39 11.88 -5.34
N TRP A 57 -0.57 10.95 -5.47
CA TRP A 57 -0.58 9.71 -4.71
C TRP A 57 0.58 8.80 -5.05
N LEU A 58 0.90 8.66 -6.34
CA LEU A 58 2.06 7.90 -6.78
C LEU A 58 3.37 8.45 -6.17
N SER A 59 3.55 9.77 -6.16
CA SER A 59 4.74 10.41 -5.60
C SER A 59 4.88 10.18 -4.08
N HIS A 60 3.79 10.25 -3.32
CA HIS A 60 3.81 9.92 -1.89
C HIS A 60 4.09 8.43 -1.66
N TYR A 61 3.45 7.58 -2.47
CA TYR A 61 3.60 6.14 -2.41
C TYR A 61 5.05 5.73 -2.62
N GLU A 62 5.67 6.15 -3.72
CA GLU A 62 7.04 5.76 -4.08
C GLU A 62 8.06 6.21 -3.03
N ARG A 63 7.95 7.46 -2.53
CA ARG A 63 8.84 7.97 -1.47
C ARG A 63 8.72 7.16 -0.18
N ALA A 64 7.49 6.85 0.23
CA ALA A 64 7.24 6.08 1.44
C ALA A 64 7.65 4.61 1.28
N GLN A 65 7.40 4.01 0.10
CA GLN A 65 7.79 2.64 -0.23
C GLN A 65 9.31 2.50 -0.25
N GLN A 66 10.02 3.43 -0.88
CA GLN A 66 11.49 3.43 -0.92
C GLN A 66 12.08 3.57 0.48
N ARG A 67 11.51 4.43 1.34
CA ARG A 67 12.04 4.68 2.67
C ARG A 67 11.74 3.57 3.67
N TYR A 68 10.56 2.96 3.59
CA TYR A 68 10.04 2.08 4.64
C TYR A 68 9.68 0.66 4.19
N GLY A 69 9.69 0.38 2.88
CA GLY A 69 9.17 -0.87 2.31
C GLY A 69 7.66 -1.05 2.50
N ARG A 70 6.97 -0.02 3.02
CA ARG A 70 5.53 0.01 3.26
C ARG A 70 5.01 1.45 3.16
N ALA A 71 4.34 1.74 2.06
CA ALA A 71 3.83 3.08 1.77
C ALA A 71 2.50 3.42 2.44
N VAL A 72 1.59 2.46 2.58
CA VAL A 72 0.24 2.68 3.11
C VAL A 72 0.08 2.04 4.49
N VAL A 73 -0.52 2.78 5.41
CA VAL A 73 -0.80 2.32 6.77
C VAL A 73 -2.22 2.71 7.18
N ALA A 74 -2.84 1.87 8.01
CA ALA A 74 -4.12 2.19 8.61
C ALA A 74 -3.97 3.29 9.68
N VAL A 75 -5.05 4.01 9.92
CA VAL A 75 -5.21 4.82 11.13
C VAL A 75 -5.99 4.02 12.16
N ARG A 76 -5.49 3.99 13.41
CA ARG A 76 -6.16 3.31 14.54
C ARG A 76 -6.33 4.30 15.68
N GLY A 77 -7.56 4.67 16.02
CA GLY A 77 -7.83 5.61 17.12
C GLY A 77 -7.10 6.96 16.98
N ARG A 78 -7.01 7.50 15.75
CA ARG A 78 -6.21 8.69 15.39
C ARG A 78 -4.69 8.51 15.46
N VAL A 79 -4.17 7.29 15.52
CA VAL A 79 -2.73 7.02 15.48
C VAL A 79 -2.32 6.53 14.10
N CYS A 80 -1.23 7.09 13.57
CA CYS A 80 -0.57 6.55 12.37
C CYS A 80 0.11 5.21 12.72
N SER A 81 -0.36 4.09 12.15
CA SER A 81 0.26 2.78 12.43
C SER A 81 1.66 2.58 11.82
N GLY A 82 2.22 3.59 11.16
CA GLY A 82 3.58 3.55 10.59
C GLY A 82 4.65 4.22 11.46
N CYS A 83 4.34 5.32 12.14
CA CYS A 83 5.27 6.03 13.02
C CYS A 83 4.74 6.23 14.44
N PHE A 84 3.53 5.77 14.73
CA PHE A 84 2.89 5.78 16.05
C PHE A 84 2.65 7.17 16.66
N VAL A 85 2.71 8.23 15.85
CA VAL A 85 2.29 9.57 16.28
C VAL A 85 0.78 9.68 16.32
N THR A 86 0.27 10.41 17.31
CA THR A 86 -1.13 10.86 17.35
C THR A 86 -1.33 11.93 16.28
N LEU A 87 -2.31 11.71 15.41
CA LEU A 87 -2.66 12.60 14.33
C LEU A 87 -3.53 13.76 14.84
N PRO A 88 -3.31 14.99 14.34
CA PRO A 88 -4.20 16.10 14.62
C PRO A 88 -5.58 15.84 14.01
N THR A 89 -6.62 16.49 14.52
CA THR A 89 -8.00 16.35 14.01
C THR A 89 -8.10 16.70 12.52
N SER A 90 -7.30 17.67 12.07
CA SER A 90 -7.17 18.11 10.68
C SER A 90 -6.60 17.06 9.72
N ALA A 91 -5.99 15.99 10.23
CA ALA A 91 -5.47 14.91 9.39
C ALA A 91 -6.57 13.98 8.87
N SER A 92 -7.79 14.09 9.40
CA SER A 92 -8.94 13.32 8.94
C SER A 92 -9.31 13.73 7.50
N PRO A 93 -9.67 12.78 6.63
CA PRO A 93 -10.04 13.08 5.26
C PRO A 93 -11.34 13.88 5.19
N GLY A 94 -11.56 14.56 4.07
CA GLY A 94 -12.83 15.20 3.77
C GLY A 94 -13.97 14.19 3.57
N ALA A 95 -15.20 14.69 3.47
CA ALA A 95 -16.37 13.85 3.22
C ALA A 95 -16.21 13.07 1.90
N GLY A 96 -16.34 11.74 1.95
CA GLY A 96 -16.20 10.86 0.79
C GLY A 96 -14.76 10.45 0.45
N GLU A 97 -13.77 11.00 1.15
CA GLU A 97 -12.36 10.61 1.02
C GLU A 97 -11.96 9.61 2.13
N THR A 98 -10.99 8.76 1.83
CA THR A 98 -10.48 7.74 2.79
C THR A 98 -8.97 7.79 2.96
N LEU A 99 -8.29 8.71 2.25
CA LEU A 99 -6.84 8.79 2.20
C LEU A 99 -6.34 10.17 2.59
N THR A 100 -5.35 10.21 3.49
CA THR A 100 -4.53 11.41 3.73
C THR A 100 -3.05 11.03 3.78
N VAL A 101 -2.16 11.98 4.07
CA VAL A 101 -0.72 11.73 4.24
C VAL A 101 -0.33 12.11 5.65
N CYS A 102 0.45 11.25 6.32
CA CYS A 102 0.99 11.54 7.63
C CYS A 102 2.04 12.66 7.52
N GLU A 103 1.82 13.78 8.17
CA GLU A 103 2.75 14.93 8.17
C GLU A 103 4.10 14.60 8.84
N SER A 104 4.13 13.62 9.74
CA SER A 104 5.34 13.21 10.47
C SER A 104 6.27 12.29 9.66
N CYS A 105 5.71 11.29 8.96
CA CYS A 105 6.53 10.28 8.25
C CYS A 105 6.30 10.21 6.74
N GLY A 106 5.31 10.92 6.20
CA GLY A 106 5.01 10.96 4.78
C GLY A 106 4.32 9.71 4.20
N ARG A 107 4.00 8.70 5.03
CA ARG A 107 3.20 7.53 4.60
C ARG A 107 1.76 7.94 4.31
N ILE A 108 1.14 7.21 3.38
CA ILE A 108 -0.28 7.36 3.08
C ILE A 108 -1.09 6.72 4.21
N LEU A 109 -2.05 7.47 4.74
CA LEU A 109 -2.96 7.06 5.79
C LEU A 109 -4.26 6.59 5.16
N TYR A 110 -4.70 5.39 5.55
CA TYR A 110 -6.01 4.86 5.20
C TYR A 110 -6.96 4.91 6.40
N TRP A 111 -8.08 5.59 6.22
CA TRP A 111 -9.14 5.83 7.22
C TRP A 111 -10.36 4.94 6.95
N GLY A 112 -10.13 3.63 6.82
CA GLY A 112 -11.19 2.63 6.64
C GLY A 112 -11.77 2.10 7.94
#